data_AF-A0A3N0D4V3-F1
#
_entry.id   AF-A0A3N0D4V3-F1
#
_cell.length_a   1.000
_cell.length_b   1.000
_cell.length_c   1.000
_cell.angle_alpha   90.00
_cell.angle_beta   90.00
_cell.angle_gamma   90.00
#
_symmetry.space_group_name_H-M   'P 1'
#
loop_
_entity.id
_entity.type
_entity.pdbx_description
1 polymer ?
#
loop_
_entity_poly.entity_id
_entity_poly.type
_entity_poly.pdbx_seq_one_letter_code
_entity_poly.pdbx_strand_id
1 'polypeptide(L)'
;MLTALVGAAVSGSVLGGLGASPAYATGENDVYDSNTDLYTKLAGKEGTEFGRRWKRHQYADESRTGTAPFNRTTIMALHGGGIEGGTSELCLAIAGYHPATLEPVQDGRPVHDYWMFEGLRSSGNRELHVTSTNCDDRVALSLAGGSLNVLSLHGCTAAQAGAPASAPEAVVVGGGSTDFKAALHLELGNAGFTTIDGSDVKDLAGVQPHNPCNRTVLGEGGQLEITAELRTAMFGVYTNAGRPGSTTEVFWRFTAAARAAVARLEAEPGQVLL
;
A
#
# COMPACT_ATOMS: atom_id res chain seq x y z
N MET A 1 -56.27 -36.38 19.85
CA MET A 1 -55.84 -34.99 20.09
C MET A 1 -54.33 -34.95 19.95
N LEU A 2 -53.86 -33.92 19.24
CA LEU A 2 -52.54 -33.81 18.62
C LEU A 2 -51.44 -33.44 19.64
N THR A 3 -50.28 -34.06 19.49
CA THR A 3 -49.03 -33.86 20.23
C THR A 3 -48.45 -32.46 20.03
N ALA A 4 -47.85 -31.85 21.06
CA ALA A 4 -47.01 -30.66 20.93
C ALA A 4 -45.68 -30.88 21.67
N LEU A 5 -44.61 -31.10 20.89
CA LEU A 5 -43.21 -31.05 21.32
C LEU A 5 -42.73 -29.61 21.04
N VAL A 6 -42.27 -28.90 22.07
CA VAL A 6 -41.68 -27.56 21.92
C VAL A 6 -40.21 -27.73 21.53
N GLY A 7 -39.90 -27.48 20.26
CA GLY A 7 -38.53 -27.37 19.77
C GLY A 7 -38.04 -25.93 19.94
N ALA A 8 -36.99 -25.73 20.74
CA ALA A 8 -36.28 -24.46 20.80
C ALA A 8 -35.47 -24.27 19.50
N ALA A 9 -35.87 -23.31 18.68
CA ALA A 9 -35.09 -22.89 17.52
C ALA A 9 -33.94 -22.00 17.99
N VAL A 10 -32.71 -22.51 17.89
CA VAL A 10 -31.50 -21.70 18.01
C VAL A 10 -31.34 -20.96 16.69
N SER A 11 -31.73 -19.69 16.65
CA SER A 11 -31.49 -18.79 15.54
C SER A 11 -29.98 -18.55 15.42
N GLY A 12 -29.32 -19.28 14.53
CA GLY A 12 -27.96 -19.01 14.10
C GLY A 12 -27.94 -17.70 13.32
N SER A 13 -27.34 -16.67 13.91
CA SER A 13 -27.00 -15.43 13.21
C SER A 13 -25.96 -15.75 12.15
N VAL A 14 -26.37 -15.78 10.88
CA VAL A 14 -25.44 -15.72 9.75
C VAL A 14 -24.88 -14.30 9.72
N LEU A 15 -23.74 -14.11 10.39
CA LEU A 15 -22.84 -12.99 10.15
C LEU A 15 -22.34 -13.12 8.72
N GLY A 16 -23.03 -12.46 7.78
CA GLY A 16 -22.50 -12.21 6.45
C GLY A 16 -21.21 -11.43 6.59
N GLY A 17 -20.09 -12.08 6.30
CA GLY A 17 -18.79 -11.42 6.22
C GLY A 17 -18.89 -10.28 5.21
N LEU A 18 -18.57 -9.07 5.66
CA LEU A 18 -18.26 -7.96 4.77
C LEU A 18 -16.96 -8.32 4.05
N GLY A 19 -17.08 -9.08 2.95
CA GLY A 19 -15.98 -9.39 2.07
C GLY A 19 -15.41 -8.09 1.54
N ALA A 20 -14.11 -7.88 1.72
CA ALA A 20 -13.42 -6.76 1.11
C ALA A 20 -13.60 -6.80 -0.40
N SER A 21 -13.83 -5.64 -1.02
CA SER A 21 -13.93 -5.55 -2.47
C SER A 21 -12.64 -6.09 -3.12
N PRO A 22 -12.74 -6.88 -4.19
CA PRO A 22 -11.57 -7.34 -4.93
C PRO A 22 -10.82 -6.13 -5.49
N ALA A 23 -9.50 -6.14 -5.32
CA ALA A 23 -8.62 -5.13 -5.91
C ALA A 23 -8.35 -5.46 -7.39
N TYR A 24 -8.02 -4.47 -8.21
CA TYR A 24 -7.78 -4.65 -9.64
C TYR A 24 -6.41 -4.09 -10.00
N ALA A 25 -5.58 -4.95 -10.60
CA ALA A 25 -4.24 -4.63 -11.09
C ALA A 25 -4.23 -3.53 -12.16
N THR A 26 -5.28 -3.49 -12.98
CA THR A 26 -5.35 -2.71 -14.21
C THR A 26 -6.36 -1.59 -14.09
N GLY A 27 -6.27 -0.59 -14.98
CA GLY A 27 -7.28 0.45 -15.11
C GLY A 27 -8.58 -0.02 -15.77
N GLU A 28 -8.74 -1.33 -15.99
CA GLU A 28 -9.93 -1.89 -16.58
C GLU A 28 -11.13 -1.61 -15.66
N ASN A 29 -12.15 -0.98 -16.23
CA ASN A 29 -13.36 -0.56 -15.52
C ASN A 29 -13.15 0.56 -14.47
N ASP A 30 -12.07 1.33 -14.57
CA ASP A 30 -11.97 2.57 -13.80
C ASP A 30 -13.04 3.57 -14.24
N VAL A 31 -13.68 4.20 -13.25
CA VAL A 31 -14.77 5.17 -13.47
C VAL A 31 -14.22 6.54 -13.87
N TYR A 32 -12.98 6.82 -13.48
CA TYR A 32 -12.30 8.08 -13.69
C TYR A 32 -11.05 7.86 -14.53
N ASP A 33 -10.82 8.75 -15.49
CA ASP A 33 -9.69 8.62 -16.41
C ASP A 33 -8.35 8.97 -15.73
N SER A 34 -8.38 9.84 -14.71
CA SER A 34 -7.23 10.27 -13.91
C SER A 34 -7.66 10.78 -12.53
N ASN A 35 -6.70 11.10 -11.64
CA ASN A 35 -7.03 11.75 -10.38
C ASN A 35 -7.62 13.15 -10.60
N THR A 36 -7.15 13.92 -11.59
CA THR A 36 -7.72 15.22 -11.96
C THR A 36 -9.20 15.10 -12.34
N ASP A 37 -9.55 14.09 -13.14
CA ASP A 37 -10.95 13.82 -13.51
C ASP A 37 -11.79 13.46 -12.28
N LEU A 38 -11.28 12.55 -11.43
CA LEU A 38 -11.90 12.18 -10.16
C LEU A 38 -12.16 13.40 -9.28
N TYR A 39 -11.15 14.24 -9.04
CA TYR A 39 -11.29 15.44 -8.20
C TYR A 39 -12.25 16.47 -8.78
N THR A 40 -12.34 16.55 -10.12
CA THR A 40 -13.27 17.45 -10.80
C THR A 40 -14.71 16.97 -10.64
N LYS A 41 -14.98 15.68 -10.90
CA LYS A 41 -16.32 15.08 -10.79
C LYS A 41 -16.80 14.96 -9.34
N LEU A 42 -15.88 14.80 -8.39
CA LEU A 42 -16.14 14.73 -6.95
C LEU A 42 -15.77 16.05 -6.23
N ALA A 43 -15.87 17.18 -6.90
CA ALA A 43 -15.57 18.49 -6.31
C ALA A 43 -16.35 18.70 -4.99
N GLY A 44 -15.61 19.06 -3.93
CA GLY A 44 -16.18 19.27 -2.59
C GLY A 44 -16.49 17.99 -1.80
N LYS A 45 -16.04 16.81 -2.26
CA LYS A 45 -16.23 15.53 -1.57
C LYS A 45 -15.01 15.02 -0.79
N GLU A 46 -13.88 15.71 -0.84
CA GLU A 46 -12.73 15.39 0.00
C GLU A 46 -13.11 15.52 1.49
N GLY A 47 -12.69 14.55 2.30
CA GLY A 47 -13.08 14.41 3.70
C GLY A 47 -14.42 13.68 3.92
N THR A 48 -15.15 13.34 2.85
CA THR A 48 -16.43 12.59 2.95
C THR A 48 -16.45 11.33 2.08
N GLU A 49 -16.05 11.43 0.81
CA GLU A 49 -15.97 10.26 -0.09
C GLU A 49 -14.54 9.75 -0.26
N PHE A 50 -13.58 10.66 -0.30
CA PHE A 50 -12.16 10.34 -0.35
C PHE A 50 -11.35 11.27 0.54
N GLY A 51 -10.12 10.90 0.86
CA GLY A 51 -9.15 11.74 1.55
C GLY A 51 -7.76 11.61 0.93
N ARG A 52 -6.92 12.62 1.11
CA ARG A 52 -5.48 12.54 0.83
C ARG A 52 -4.72 12.82 2.11
N ARG A 53 -3.87 11.89 2.53
CA ARG A 53 -2.94 12.09 3.63
C ARG A 53 -1.53 12.02 3.13
N TRP A 54 -0.69 12.94 3.57
CA TRP A 54 0.70 12.99 3.16
C TRP A 54 1.55 13.64 4.23
N LYS A 55 2.85 13.31 4.22
CA LYS A 55 3.86 13.97 5.02
C LYS A 55 5.12 14.15 4.19
N ARG A 56 5.62 15.38 4.19
CA ARG A 56 6.95 15.75 3.70
C ARG A 56 7.77 16.25 4.86
N HIS A 57 8.91 15.62 5.14
CA HIS A 57 9.84 16.13 6.14
C HIS A 57 10.56 17.37 5.60
N GLN A 58 10.75 18.36 6.47
CA GLN A 58 11.57 19.52 6.16
C GLN A 58 13.04 19.13 6.25
N TYR A 59 13.80 19.39 5.19
CA TYR A 59 15.26 19.31 5.17
C TYR A 59 15.81 20.69 4.84
N ALA A 60 16.94 21.04 5.47
CA ALA A 60 17.67 22.27 5.19
C ALA A 60 19.16 21.94 5.11
N ASP A 61 19.80 22.30 4.00
CA ASP A 61 21.25 22.36 3.90
C ASP A 61 21.68 23.82 3.92
N GLU A 62 22.02 24.32 5.11
CA GLU A 62 22.51 25.68 5.30
C GLU A 62 24.05 25.74 5.26
N SER A 63 24.71 24.59 5.14
CA SER A 63 26.17 24.51 5.20
C SER A 63 26.79 24.73 3.83
N ARG A 64 27.67 25.72 3.73
CA ARG A 64 28.46 25.94 2.49
C ARG A 64 29.57 24.92 2.28
N THR A 65 29.96 24.19 3.33
CA THR A 65 31.15 23.32 3.35
C THR A 65 30.86 21.92 3.87
N GLY A 66 29.62 21.66 4.30
CA GLY A 66 29.17 20.35 4.77
C GLY A 66 28.15 19.76 3.81
N THR A 67 27.55 18.65 4.25
CA THR A 67 26.49 17.95 3.52
C THR A 67 25.34 17.68 4.50
N ALA A 68 24.12 18.03 4.13
CA ALA A 68 22.93 17.61 4.87
C ALA A 68 22.39 16.26 4.35
N PRO A 69 21.68 15.48 5.19
CA PRO A 69 20.88 14.38 4.68
C PRO A 69 19.74 14.91 3.80
N PHE A 70 19.35 14.13 2.80
CA PHE A 70 18.21 14.40 1.93
C PHE A 70 17.19 13.27 2.03
N ASN A 71 15.94 13.53 1.63
CA ASN A 71 14.94 12.46 1.59
C ASN A 71 15.29 11.44 0.51
N ARG A 72 15.42 10.17 0.90
CA ARG A 72 15.76 9.08 -0.01
C ARG A 72 14.51 8.34 -0.49
N THR A 73 13.52 8.12 0.37
CA THR A 73 12.42 7.21 0.07
C THR A 73 11.08 7.81 0.48
N THR A 74 10.10 7.75 -0.43
CA THR A 74 8.69 7.98 -0.10
C THR A 74 7.91 6.67 -0.15
N ILE A 75 7.05 6.44 0.84
CA ILE A 75 6.11 5.30 0.84
C ILE A 75 4.76 5.77 0.30
N MET A 76 4.18 5.05 -0.65
CA MET A 76 2.93 5.44 -1.29
C MET A 76 1.86 4.37 -1.19
N ALA A 77 0.61 4.79 -0.97
CA ALA A 77 -0.56 3.95 -1.18
C ALA A 77 -1.55 4.70 -2.09
N LEU A 78 -1.47 4.45 -3.39
CA LEU A 78 -2.34 5.12 -4.36
C LEU A 78 -3.82 4.77 -4.15
N HIS A 79 -4.09 3.60 -3.56
CA HIS A 79 -5.42 3.02 -3.38
C HIS A 79 -5.69 2.68 -1.89
N GLY A 80 -5.46 3.65 -1.01
CA GLY A 80 -5.70 3.56 0.42
C GLY A 80 -7.17 3.49 0.84
N GLY A 81 -7.37 3.45 2.16
CA GLY A 81 -8.68 3.44 2.80
C GLY A 81 -9.47 2.19 2.42
N GLY A 82 -10.66 2.38 1.84
CA GLY A 82 -11.53 1.29 1.42
C GLY A 82 -11.29 0.78 -0.01
N ILE A 83 -10.37 1.37 -0.77
CA ILE A 83 -10.12 0.98 -2.17
C ILE A 83 -9.40 -0.37 -2.19
N GLU A 84 -8.21 -0.42 -1.59
CA GLU A 84 -7.44 -1.64 -1.36
C GLU A 84 -7.12 -1.73 0.14
N GLY A 85 -8.08 -2.24 0.93
CA GLY A 85 -7.99 -2.21 2.40
C GLY A 85 -6.66 -2.73 2.95
N GLY A 86 -6.07 -2.01 3.92
CA GLY A 86 -4.79 -2.36 4.54
C GLY A 86 -3.59 -1.57 4.01
N THR A 87 -3.66 -1.02 2.79
CA THR A 87 -2.53 -0.28 2.18
C THR A 87 -2.25 1.04 2.88
N SER A 88 -3.28 1.77 3.36
CA SER A 88 -3.09 2.97 4.19
C SER A 88 -2.33 2.68 5.47
N GLU A 89 -2.71 1.61 6.16
CA GLU A 89 -2.09 1.22 7.42
C GLU A 89 -0.63 0.79 7.20
N LEU A 90 -0.37 -0.03 6.17
CA LEU A 90 0.99 -0.41 5.77
C LEU A 90 1.82 0.79 5.33
N CYS A 91 1.24 1.75 4.61
CA CYS A 91 1.94 2.97 4.17
C CYS A 91 2.47 3.77 5.36
N LEU A 92 1.62 4.00 6.37
CA LEU A 92 2.03 4.65 7.62
C LEU A 92 3.10 3.84 8.36
N ALA A 93 2.88 2.54 8.55
CA ALA A 93 3.76 1.70 9.34
C ALA A 93 5.14 1.54 8.70
N ILE A 94 5.21 1.33 7.38
CA ILE A 94 6.46 1.26 6.64
C ILE A 94 7.15 2.63 6.60
N ALA A 95 6.40 3.74 6.54
CA ALA A 95 6.94 5.08 6.70
C ALA A 95 7.44 5.39 8.13
N GLY A 96 7.23 4.47 9.08
CA GLY A 96 7.71 4.56 10.45
C GLY A 96 6.72 5.19 11.42
N TYR A 97 5.41 5.10 11.15
CA TYR A 97 4.34 5.64 11.99
C TYR A 97 3.31 4.58 12.37
N HIS A 98 2.91 4.55 13.63
CA HIS A 98 1.86 3.65 14.07
C HIS A 98 0.51 4.05 13.43
N PRO A 99 -0.24 3.13 12.79
CA PRO A 99 -1.36 3.48 11.93
C PRO A 99 -2.55 4.14 12.65
N ALA A 100 -2.75 3.86 13.95
CA ALA A 100 -3.82 4.51 14.74
C ALA A 100 -3.41 5.82 15.41
N THR A 101 -2.15 5.96 15.83
CA THR A 101 -1.72 7.06 16.71
C THR A 101 -0.86 8.08 15.98
N LEU A 102 -0.32 7.71 14.82
CA LEU A 102 0.66 8.49 14.05
C LEU A 102 1.96 8.77 14.82
N GLU A 103 2.16 8.11 15.96
CA GLU A 103 3.42 8.16 16.69
C GLU A 103 4.50 7.39 15.95
N PRO A 104 5.76 7.86 15.96
CA PRO A 104 6.87 7.13 15.36
C PRO A 104 7.00 5.71 15.92
N VAL A 105 7.21 4.74 15.04
CA VAL A 105 7.55 3.36 15.41
C VAL A 105 8.94 3.36 16.03
N GLN A 106 9.09 2.70 17.17
CA GLN A 106 10.36 2.64 17.92
C GLN A 106 11.21 1.44 17.50
N ASP A 107 11.60 1.37 16.23
CA ASP A 107 12.40 0.27 15.66
C ASP A 107 13.85 0.66 15.31
N GLY A 108 14.26 1.90 15.66
CA GLY A 108 15.61 2.42 15.42
C GLY A 108 15.92 2.76 13.96
N ARG A 109 14.95 2.63 13.05
CA ARG A 109 15.09 3.03 11.64
C ARG A 109 14.51 4.44 11.42
N PRO A 110 14.95 5.16 10.38
CA PRO A 110 14.39 6.47 10.08
C PRO A 110 12.90 6.41 9.72
N VAL A 111 12.26 7.57 9.80
CA VAL A 111 10.93 7.81 9.23
C VAL A 111 11.06 8.26 7.78
N HIS A 112 10.05 7.98 6.97
CA HIS A 112 10.01 8.32 5.56
C HIS A 112 8.85 9.27 5.25
N ASP A 113 8.98 10.02 4.17
CA ASP A 113 7.84 10.72 3.58
C ASP A 113 6.77 9.69 3.18
N TYR A 114 5.51 10.12 3.20
CA TYR A 114 4.42 9.27 2.74
C TYR A 114 3.36 10.04 1.98
N TRP A 115 2.64 9.31 1.14
CA TRP A 115 1.44 9.78 0.48
C TRP A 115 0.41 8.66 0.36
N MET A 116 -0.86 8.99 0.56
CA MET A 116 -1.95 8.08 0.29
C MET A 116 -3.21 8.80 -0.17
N PHE A 117 -3.90 8.20 -1.13
CA PHE A 117 -5.26 8.55 -1.51
C PHE A 117 -6.20 7.48 -0.97
N GLU A 118 -7.26 7.88 -0.27
CA GLU A 118 -8.02 6.98 0.58
C GLU A 118 -9.51 7.04 0.28
N GLY A 119 -10.12 5.89 -0.01
CA GLY A 119 -11.57 5.79 -0.11
C GLY A 119 -12.22 5.79 1.28
N LEU A 120 -13.11 6.75 1.54
CA LEU A 120 -13.76 6.95 2.84
C LEU A 120 -15.22 6.46 2.87
N ARG A 121 -15.75 5.99 1.73
CA ARG A 121 -17.13 5.52 1.64
C ARG A 121 -17.33 4.28 2.50
N SER A 122 -18.56 4.06 3.00
CA SER A 122 -18.92 2.83 3.71
C SER A 122 -18.94 1.59 2.81
N SER A 123 -19.13 1.79 1.51
CA SER A 123 -19.10 0.76 0.46
C SER A 123 -18.83 1.43 -0.90
N GLY A 124 -18.54 0.64 -1.94
CA GLY A 124 -18.34 1.17 -3.31
C GLY A 124 -17.06 2.00 -3.49
N ASN A 125 -16.04 1.78 -2.67
CA ASN A 125 -14.75 2.48 -2.81
C ASN A 125 -13.98 2.05 -4.07
N ARG A 126 -14.26 0.89 -4.67
CA ARG A 126 -13.64 0.46 -5.93
C ARG A 126 -13.84 1.48 -7.06
N GLU A 127 -14.95 2.22 -7.05
CA GLU A 127 -15.19 3.29 -8.04
C GLU A 127 -14.16 4.42 -7.96
N LEU A 128 -13.51 4.60 -6.80
CA LEU A 128 -12.49 5.64 -6.59
C LEU A 128 -11.09 5.22 -7.07
N HIS A 129 -10.91 3.98 -7.51
CA HIS A 129 -9.64 3.51 -8.04
C HIS A 129 -9.34 4.21 -9.37
N VAL A 130 -8.09 4.65 -9.49
CA VAL A 130 -7.48 5.17 -10.71
C VAL A 130 -6.15 4.47 -10.83
N THR A 131 -5.97 3.64 -11.87
CA THR A 131 -4.74 2.90 -12.09
C THR A 131 -3.50 3.78 -11.93
N SER A 132 -2.43 3.21 -11.33
CA SER A 132 -1.17 3.91 -11.09
C SER A 132 -0.62 4.59 -12.36
N THR A 133 -0.88 3.99 -13.52
CA THR A 133 -0.46 4.49 -14.82
C THR A 133 -1.12 5.81 -15.24
N ASN A 134 -2.32 6.08 -14.73
CA ASN A 134 -3.07 7.30 -14.94
C ASN A 134 -3.03 8.23 -13.72
N CYS A 135 -2.19 7.92 -12.73
CA CYS A 135 -2.06 8.76 -11.54
C CYS A 135 -1.44 10.11 -11.91
N ASP A 136 -2.23 11.18 -11.78
CA ASP A 136 -1.84 12.56 -12.07
C ASP A 136 -2.01 13.51 -10.87
N ASP A 137 -2.17 12.97 -9.64
CA ASP A 137 -2.17 13.78 -8.42
C ASP A 137 -0.82 14.49 -8.26
N ARG A 138 -0.87 15.83 -8.24
CA ARG A 138 0.33 16.66 -8.24
C ARG A 138 1.15 16.56 -6.96
N VAL A 139 0.52 16.24 -5.83
CA VAL A 139 1.23 16.07 -4.54
C VAL A 139 1.95 14.73 -4.53
N ALA A 140 1.28 13.65 -4.96
CA ALA A 140 1.90 12.34 -5.13
C ALA A 140 3.13 12.44 -6.05
N LEU A 141 2.95 13.02 -7.24
CA LEU A 141 4.03 13.17 -8.22
C LEU A 141 5.16 14.06 -7.73
N SER A 142 4.86 15.11 -6.94
CA SER A 142 5.91 15.94 -6.33
C SER A 142 6.71 15.18 -5.28
N LEU A 143 6.09 14.30 -4.49
CA LEU A 143 6.78 13.47 -3.51
C LEU A 143 7.65 12.39 -4.18
N ALA A 144 7.12 11.75 -5.23
CA ALA A 144 7.88 10.79 -6.04
C ALA A 144 9.11 11.47 -6.66
N GLY A 145 8.92 12.56 -7.41
CA GLY A 145 10.01 13.25 -8.09
C GLY A 145 11.02 13.95 -7.16
N GLY A 146 10.69 14.08 -5.87
CA GLY A 146 11.59 14.61 -4.83
C GLY A 146 12.34 13.53 -4.04
N SER A 147 12.13 12.25 -4.35
CA SER A 147 12.76 11.12 -3.65
C SER A 147 13.64 10.31 -4.61
N LEU A 148 14.69 9.67 -4.10
CA LEU A 148 15.45 8.69 -4.89
C LEU A 148 14.61 7.45 -5.19
N ASN A 149 13.80 7.02 -4.22
CA ASN A 149 12.99 5.81 -4.30
C ASN A 149 11.53 6.10 -3.93
N VAL A 150 10.66 5.30 -4.50
CA VAL A 150 9.29 5.12 -4.02
C VAL A 150 9.06 3.64 -3.77
N LEU A 151 8.42 3.31 -2.66
CA LEU A 151 7.77 2.02 -2.47
C LEU A 151 6.25 2.22 -2.55
N SER A 152 5.65 1.76 -3.64
CA SER A 152 4.19 1.83 -3.82
C SER A 152 3.51 0.56 -3.34
N LEU A 153 2.45 0.72 -2.55
CA LEU A 153 1.70 -0.35 -1.92
C LEU A 153 0.32 -0.46 -2.56
N HIS A 154 0.01 -1.67 -2.99
CA HIS A 154 -1.22 -2.02 -3.67
C HIS A 154 -1.79 -3.33 -3.12
N GLY A 155 -3.07 -3.55 -3.37
CA GLY A 155 -3.76 -4.78 -3.13
C GLY A 155 -4.05 -5.51 -4.44
N CYS A 156 -4.02 -6.83 -4.38
CA CYS A 156 -4.50 -7.69 -5.46
C CYS A 156 -5.32 -8.85 -4.85
N THR A 157 -5.92 -9.68 -5.70
CA THR A 157 -6.47 -10.99 -5.33
C THR A 157 -5.41 -12.07 -5.50
N ALA A 158 -5.52 -13.19 -4.78
CA ALA A 158 -4.64 -14.35 -5.00
C ALA A 158 -4.63 -14.82 -6.46
N ALA A 159 -5.79 -14.80 -7.14
CA ALA A 159 -5.90 -15.16 -8.54
C ALA A 159 -5.12 -14.23 -9.47
N GLN A 160 -5.21 -12.90 -9.27
CA GLN A 160 -4.43 -11.93 -10.03
C GLN A 160 -2.93 -12.10 -9.78
N ALA A 161 -2.53 -12.40 -8.56
CA ALA A 161 -1.14 -12.67 -8.21
C ALA A 161 -0.59 -13.98 -8.80
N GLY A 162 -1.44 -14.85 -9.35
CA GLY A 162 -1.05 -16.21 -9.73
C GLY A 162 -0.71 -17.09 -8.52
N ALA A 163 -1.14 -16.69 -7.32
CA ALA A 163 -0.91 -17.46 -6.10
C ALA A 163 -1.75 -18.76 -6.13
N PRO A 164 -1.17 -19.91 -5.75
CA PRO A 164 -1.90 -21.17 -5.74
C PRO A 164 -2.98 -21.14 -4.66
N ALA A 165 -4.12 -21.79 -4.92
CA ALA A 165 -5.23 -21.86 -3.96
C ALA A 165 -4.84 -22.47 -2.60
N SER A 166 -3.78 -23.27 -2.55
CA SER A 166 -3.23 -23.85 -1.32
C SER A 166 -2.36 -22.87 -0.50
N ALA A 167 -1.92 -21.76 -1.10
CA ALA A 167 -1.13 -20.72 -0.45
C ALA A 167 -1.49 -19.33 -1.03
N PRO A 168 -2.71 -18.82 -0.73
CA PRO A 168 -3.21 -17.58 -1.31
C PRO A 168 -2.61 -16.31 -0.68
N GLU A 169 -1.94 -16.44 0.48
CA GLU A 169 -1.19 -15.36 1.11
C GLU A 169 0.16 -15.17 0.39
N ALA A 170 0.23 -14.14 -0.44
CA ALA A 170 1.40 -13.84 -1.24
C ALA A 170 1.55 -12.33 -1.46
N VAL A 171 2.74 -11.94 -1.93
CA VAL A 171 3.03 -10.58 -2.38
C VAL A 171 3.77 -10.65 -3.71
N VAL A 172 3.27 -9.93 -4.71
CA VAL A 172 3.99 -9.74 -5.97
C VAL A 172 4.91 -8.53 -5.83
N VAL A 173 6.18 -8.72 -6.15
CA VAL A 173 7.23 -7.71 -6.04
C VAL A 173 7.55 -7.19 -7.43
N GLY A 174 7.31 -5.90 -7.64
CA GLY A 174 7.46 -5.23 -8.93
C GLY A 174 8.22 -3.90 -8.82
N GLY A 175 8.08 -3.08 -9.85
CA GLY A 175 8.77 -1.80 -9.99
C GLY A 175 9.96 -1.86 -10.95
N GLY A 176 10.44 -0.68 -11.36
CA GLY A 176 11.55 -0.54 -12.30
C GLY A 176 12.93 -0.83 -11.69
N SER A 177 13.09 -0.71 -10.38
CA SER A 177 14.40 -0.88 -9.72
C SER A 177 14.70 -2.34 -9.46
N THR A 178 15.73 -2.87 -10.12
CA THR A 178 16.18 -4.26 -9.93
C THR A 178 16.69 -4.48 -8.52
N ASP A 179 17.46 -3.53 -7.98
CA ASP A 179 18.04 -3.61 -6.64
C ASP A 179 16.96 -3.56 -5.56
N PHE A 180 15.93 -2.70 -5.74
CA PHE A 180 14.84 -2.65 -4.78
C PHE A 180 14.01 -3.95 -4.80
N LYS A 181 13.69 -4.49 -5.98
CA LYS A 181 13.02 -5.79 -6.07
C LYS A 181 13.82 -6.90 -5.38
N ALA A 182 15.14 -6.95 -5.60
CA ALA A 182 16.00 -7.94 -4.95
C ALA A 182 15.97 -7.80 -3.42
N ALA A 183 16.06 -6.58 -2.89
CA ALA A 183 15.95 -6.31 -1.46
C ALA A 183 14.58 -6.71 -0.89
N LEU A 184 13.49 -6.42 -1.60
CA LEU A 184 12.13 -6.78 -1.19
C LEU A 184 11.94 -8.29 -1.16
N HIS A 185 12.32 -9.01 -2.22
CA HIS A 185 12.25 -10.47 -2.26
C HIS A 185 13.03 -11.11 -1.09
N LEU A 186 14.26 -10.63 -0.85
CA LEU A 186 15.12 -11.16 0.20
C LEU A 186 14.49 -10.96 1.59
N GLU A 187 14.14 -9.72 1.95
CA GLU A 187 13.70 -9.43 3.31
C GLU A 187 12.29 -9.96 3.60
N LEU A 188 11.37 -9.91 2.63
CA LEU A 188 10.03 -10.51 2.77
C LEU A 188 10.12 -12.04 2.82
N GLY A 189 10.97 -12.66 2.00
CA GLY A 189 11.22 -14.10 2.03
C GLY A 189 11.83 -14.56 3.34
N ASN A 190 12.83 -13.84 3.87
CA ASN A 190 13.42 -14.11 5.18
C ASN A 190 12.40 -13.99 6.33
N ALA A 191 11.41 -13.12 6.17
CA ALA A 191 10.30 -12.97 7.12
C ALA A 191 9.18 -14.02 6.93
N GLY A 192 9.36 -14.98 6.02
CA GLY A 192 8.47 -16.11 5.79
C GLY A 192 7.28 -15.82 4.86
N PHE A 193 7.32 -14.73 4.10
CA PHE A 193 6.26 -14.42 3.12
C PHE A 193 6.55 -15.05 1.77
N THR A 194 5.52 -15.58 1.12
CA THR A 194 5.59 -16.00 -0.28
C THR A 194 5.74 -14.77 -1.16
N THR A 195 6.85 -14.69 -1.91
CA THR A 195 7.08 -13.62 -2.87
C THR A 195 6.97 -14.16 -4.29
N ILE A 196 6.38 -13.36 -5.18
CA ILE A 196 6.21 -13.67 -6.61
C ILE A 196 6.87 -12.53 -7.40
N ASP A 197 7.66 -12.85 -8.43
CA ASP A 197 8.27 -11.81 -9.25
C ASP A 197 7.22 -11.19 -10.19
N GLY A 198 7.11 -9.87 -10.18
CA GLY A 198 6.15 -9.14 -11.02
C GLY A 198 6.35 -9.37 -12.52
N SER A 199 7.53 -9.81 -12.97
CA SER A 199 7.76 -10.20 -14.37
C SER A 199 6.96 -11.42 -14.80
N ASP A 200 6.59 -12.31 -13.87
CA ASP A 200 5.71 -13.45 -14.12
C ASP A 200 4.23 -13.05 -14.16
N VAL A 201 3.90 -11.84 -13.68
CA VAL A 201 2.54 -11.33 -13.56
C VAL A 201 2.45 -9.92 -14.16
N LYS A 202 2.44 -9.86 -15.49
CA LYS A 202 2.61 -8.62 -16.28
C LYS A 202 1.74 -7.45 -15.83
N ASP A 203 0.49 -7.70 -15.47
CA ASP A 203 -0.46 -6.65 -15.04
C ASP A 203 -0.10 -6.05 -13.67
N LEU A 204 0.65 -6.78 -12.85
CA LEU A 204 1.13 -6.40 -11.51
C LEU A 204 2.62 -6.03 -11.49
N ALA A 205 3.28 -5.97 -12.65
CA ALA A 205 4.73 -5.81 -12.73
C ALA A 205 5.22 -4.44 -12.24
N GLY A 206 4.39 -3.39 -12.34
CA GLY A 206 4.73 -2.04 -11.88
C GLY A 206 5.89 -1.37 -12.64
N VAL A 207 6.28 -1.87 -13.82
CA VAL A 207 7.48 -1.41 -14.56
C VAL A 207 7.26 -0.22 -15.48
N GLN A 208 6.03 0.27 -15.61
CA GLN A 208 5.73 1.34 -16.56
C GLN A 208 6.35 2.68 -16.13
N PRO A 209 7.01 3.45 -17.02
CA PRO A 209 7.68 4.70 -16.65
C PRO A 209 6.77 5.79 -16.09
N HIS A 210 5.48 5.80 -16.46
CA HIS A 210 4.52 6.77 -15.94
C HIS A 210 3.94 6.39 -14.57
N ASN A 211 4.16 5.15 -14.08
CA ASN A 211 3.76 4.76 -12.73
C ASN A 211 4.53 5.64 -11.72
N PRO A 212 3.86 6.30 -10.75
CA PRO A 212 4.52 7.14 -9.75
C PRO A 212 5.70 6.47 -9.04
N CYS A 213 5.69 5.14 -8.88
CA CYS A 213 6.82 4.44 -8.27
C CYS A 213 8.13 4.56 -9.08
N ASN A 214 8.06 4.78 -10.39
CA ASN A 214 9.21 4.96 -11.28
C ASN A 214 9.43 6.43 -11.68
N ARG A 215 8.68 7.37 -11.10
CA ARG A 215 8.84 8.82 -11.37
C ARG A 215 9.68 9.49 -10.29
N THR A 216 10.68 8.76 -9.81
CA THR A 216 11.66 9.20 -8.83
C THR A 216 12.79 9.98 -9.49
N VAL A 217 13.72 10.51 -8.70
CA VAL A 217 14.97 11.10 -9.21
C VAL A 217 15.77 10.09 -10.04
N LEU A 218 15.74 8.81 -9.65
CA LEU A 218 16.45 7.74 -10.36
C LEU A 218 15.68 7.17 -11.56
N GLY A 219 14.40 7.54 -11.73
CA GLY A 219 13.53 6.99 -12.79
C GLY A 219 13.09 5.54 -12.53
N GLU A 220 13.26 5.06 -11.29
CA GLU A 220 12.95 3.70 -10.88
C GLU A 220 12.51 3.63 -9.40
N GLY A 221 11.78 2.58 -9.05
CA GLY A 221 11.40 2.30 -7.67
C GLY A 221 10.81 0.90 -7.50
N GLY A 222 10.14 0.68 -6.38
CA GLY A 222 9.57 -0.61 -5.99
C GLY A 222 8.04 -0.58 -5.89
N GLN A 223 7.41 -1.72 -6.14
CA GLN A 223 5.98 -1.92 -5.98
C GLN A 223 5.70 -3.24 -5.24
N LEU A 224 4.72 -3.23 -4.34
CA LEU A 224 4.20 -4.43 -3.68
C LEU A 224 2.71 -4.54 -3.96
N GLU A 225 2.30 -5.68 -4.51
CA GLU A 225 0.91 -6.05 -4.75
C GLU A 225 0.55 -7.18 -3.80
N ILE A 226 -0.27 -6.87 -2.80
CA ILE A 226 -0.46 -7.72 -1.62
C ILE A 226 -1.83 -8.39 -1.70
N THR A 227 -1.86 -9.73 -1.65
CA THR A 227 -3.12 -10.47 -1.80
C THR A 227 -4.12 -10.11 -0.70
N ALA A 228 -5.41 -10.19 -1.03
CA ALA A 228 -6.50 -9.87 -0.09
C ALA A 228 -6.44 -10.73 1.17
N GLU A 229 -6.05 -11.99 1.03
CA GLU A 229 -5.85 -12.95 2.10
C GLU A 229 -4.73 -12.49 3.04
N LEU A 230 -3.56 -12.14 2.48
CA LEU A 230 -2.43 -11.64 3.27
C LEU A 230 -2.79 -10.32 3.97
N ARG A 231 -3.43 -9.37 3.28
CA ARG A 231 -3.90 -8.12 3.90
C ARG A 231 -4.94 -8.37 5.00
N THR A 232 -5.82 -9.35 4.84
CA THR A 232 -6.82 -9.67 5.88
C THR A 232 -6.15 -10.26 7.12
N ALA A 233 -5.16 -11.15 6.96
CA ALA A 233 -4.42 -11.75 8.07
C ALA A 233 -3.65 -10.73 8.94
N MET A 234 -3.40 -9.54 8.39
CA MET A 234 -2.75 -8.43 9.09
C MET A 234 -3.62 -7.71 10.12
N PHE A 235 -4.94 -7.97 10.16
CA PHE A 235 -5.85 -7.24 11.06
C PHE A 235 -6.85 -8.17 11.76
N GLY A 236 -7.11 -7.90 13.04
CA GLY A 236 -8.20 -8.54 13.78
C GLY A 236 -9.59 -8.04 13.36
N VAL A 237 -9.70 -6.79 12.91
CA VAL A 237 -10.96 -6.20 12.40
C VAL A 237 -10.71 -5.56 11.04
N TYR A 238 -11.19 -6.21 9.98
CA TYR A 238 -10.93 -5.80 8.60
C TYR A 238 -11.96 -4.81 8.03
N THR A 239 -12.13 -3.67 8.70
CA THR A 239 -12.93 -2.53 8.23
C THR A 239 -12.11 -1.25 8.23
N ASN A 240 -12.50 -0.23 7.46
CA ASN A 240 -11.75 1.04 7.41
C ASN A 240 -11.49 1.63 8.80
N ALA A 241 -12.48 1.62 9.70
CA ALA A 241 -12.34 2.12 11.06
C ALA A 241 -11.59 1.15 12.00
N GLY A 242 -11.71 -0.16 11.76
CA GLY A 242 -11.16 -1.18 12.65
C GLY A 242 -9.68 -1.50 12.43
N ARG A 243 -9.19 -1.43 11.20
CA ARG A 243 -7.82 -1.82 10.85
C ARG A 243 -6.74 -1.07 11.63
N PRO A 244 -6.78 0.28 11.77
CA PRO A 244 -5.71 1.00 12.46
C PRO A 244 -5.45 0.53 13.90
N GLY A 245 -6.49 0.12 14.62
CA GLY A 245 -6.42 -0.32 16.02
C GLY A 245 -6.36 -1.84 16.22
N SER A 246 -6.26 -2.63 15.16
CA SER A 246 -6.34 -4.11 15.24
C SER A 246 -5.22 -4.83 14.49
N THR A 247 -4.08 -4.19 14.27
CA THR A 247 -2.91 -4.81 13.61
C THR A 247 -2.45 -6.08 14.33
N THR A 248 -2.16 -7.15 13.58
CA THR A 248 -1.68 -8.44 14.10
C THR A 248 -0.14 -8.54 14.04
N GLU A 249 0.42 -9.64 14.53
CA GLU A 249 1.85 -9.94 14.36
C GLU A 249 2.25 -10.04 12.88
N VAL A 250 1.37 -10.54 12.00
CA VAL A 250 1.62 -10.65 10.56
C VAL A 250 1.87 -9.27 9.96
N PHE A 251 1.09 -8.26 10.37
CA PHE A 251 1.27 -6.87 9.95
C PHE A 251 2.64 -6.32 10.31
N TRP A 252 3.05 -6.51 11.57
CA TRP A 252 4.32 -5.97 12.06
C TRP A 252 5.52 -6.72 11.50
N ARG A 253 5.41 -8.04 11.27
CA ARG A 253 6.44 -8.82 10.59
C ARG A 253 6.63 -8.38 9.14
N PHE A 254 5.54 -8.16 8.41
CA PHE A 254 5.60 -7.62 7.04
C PHE A 254 6.19 -6.21 7.00
N THR A 255 5.72 -5.33 7.89
CA THR A 255 6.23 -3.95 8.01
C THR A 255 7.72 -3.92 8.29
N ALA A 256 8.20 -4.74 9.25
CA ALA A 256 9.61 -4.82 9.59
C ALA A 256 10.46 -5.30 8.41
N ALA A 257 9.98 -6.28 7.65
CA ALA A 257 10.64 -6.79 6.45
C ALA A 257 10.72 -5.73 5.34
N ALA A 258 9.62 -5.03 5.06
CA ALA A 258 9.60 -3.95 4.08
C ALA A 258 10.54 -2.80 4.48
N ARG A 259 10.57 -2.42 5.77
CA ARG A 259 11.51 -1.42 6.30
C ARG A 259 12.96 -1.88 6.25
N ALA A 260 13.21 -3.18 6.41
CA ALA A 260 14.53 -3.76 6.21
C ALA A 260 14.97 -3.68 4.74
N ALA A 261 14.06 -3.94 3.79
CA ALA A 261 14.35 -3.82 2.37
C ALA A 261 14.66 -2.38 1.96
N VAL A 262 13.89 -1.39 2.45
CA VAL A 262 14.17 0.03 2.23
C VAL A 262 15.55 0.40 2.76
N ALA A 263 15.86 0.04 4.00
CA ALA A 263 17.16 0.36 4.59
C ALA A 263 18.34 -0.33 3.88
N ARG A 264 18.13 -1.57 3.38
CA ARG A 264 19.11 -2.28 2.57
C ARG A 264 19.36 -1.54 1.26
N LEU A 265 18.29 -1.17 0.56
CA LEU A 265 18.40 -0.40 -0.68
C LEU A 265 19.19 0.88 -0.40
N GLU A 266 18.78 1.69 0.58
CA GLU A 266 19.43 2.95 0.94
C GLU A 266 20.92 2.82 1.33
N ALA A 267 21.38 1.62 1.69
CA ALA A 267 22.81 1.37 1.97
C ALA A 267 23.65 1.15 0.68
N GLU A 268 23.02 0.93 -0.47
CA GLU A 268 23.70 0.66 -1.73
C GLU A 268 24.44 1.89 -2.28
N PRO A 269 25.59 1.73 -2.96
CA PRO A 269 26.39 2.85 -3.47
C PRO A 269 25.66 3.76 -4.46
N GLY A 270 24.67 3.24 -5.19
CA GLY A 270 23.87 4.00 -6.17
C GLY A 270 22.86 4.98 -5.55
N GLN A 271 22.66 4.93 -4.23
CA GLN A 271 21.64 5.71 -3.53
C GLN A 271 22.12 7.12 -3.16
N VAL A 272 22.70 7.83 -4.11
CA VAL A 272 23.27 9.17 -3.93
C VAL A 272 22.58 10.17 -4.85
N LEU A 273 22.43 11.42 -4.40
CA LEU A 273 22.15 12.54 -5.31
C LEU A 273 23.47 12.95 -5.98
N LEU A 274 23.49 12.92 -7.31
CA LEU A 274 24.63 13.36 -8.14
C LEU A 274 24.54 14.85 -8.47
#